data_AF-A0AA38FSM6-F1
#
_entry.id   AF-A0AA38FSM6-F1
#
_cell.length_a   1.000
_cell.length_b   1.000
_cell.length_c   1.000
_cell.angle_alpha   90.00
_cell.angle_beta   90.00
_cell.angle_gamma   90.00
#
_symmetry.space_group_name_H-M   'P 1'
#
loop_
_entity.id
_entity.type
_entity.pdbx_description
1 polymer ?
#
loop_
_entity_poly.entity_id
_entity_poly.type
_entity_poly.pdbx_seq_one_letter_code
_entity_poly.pdbx_strand_id
1 'polypeptide(L)' 'GLLRGEPLKLVDGGQSQRTFVYIKDAIEAVLRMIENPSRENGHIFNVGNPNNEVTVRQLAELMIE' A
#
# COMPACT_ATOMS: atom_id res chain seq x y z
N GLY A 1 18.17 4.96 -7.68
CA GLY A 1 16.88 5.27 -7.03
C GLY A 1 16.74 6.77 -6.89
N LEU A 2 15.52 7.28 -6.80
CA LEU A 2 15.18 8.72 -6.83
C LEU A 2 16.11 9.61 -6.00
N LEU A 3 16.34 9.27 -4.73
CA LEU A 3 17.21 10.05 -3.82
C LEU A 3 18.68 10.14 -4.26
N ARG A 4 19.14 9.23 -5.12
CA ARG A 4 20.50 9.19 -5.68
C ARG A 4 20.54 9.60 -7.16
N GLY A 5 19.41 9.98 -7.75
CA GLY A 5 19.30 10.29 -9.18
C GLY A 5 19.49 9.11 -10.12
N GLU A 6 19.59 7.88 -9.62
CA GLU A 6 19.75 6.69 -10.49
C GLU A 6 18.37 6.16 -10.93
N PRO A 7 18.26 5.55 -12.11
CA PRO A 7 17.01 4.96 -12.61
C PRO A 7 16.38 3.98 -11.61
N LEU A 8 15.04 3.91 -11.62
CA LEU A 8 14.28 2.91 -10.87
C LEU A 8 14.34 1.57 -11.59
N LYS A 9 14.75 0.51 -10.89
CA LYS A 9 14.85 -0.84 -11.46
C LYS A 9 13.47 -1.50 -11.48
N LEU A 10 12.96 -1.81 -12.68
CA LEU A 10 11.72 -2.56 -12.86
C LEU A 10 12.04 -4.04 -13.10
N VAL A 11 11.58 -4.91 -12.20
CA VAL A 11 11.66 -6.37 -12.38
C VAL A 11 10.63 -6.78 -13.43
N ASP A 12 11.08 -7.52 -14.46
CA ASP A 12 10.26 -8.01 -15.58
C ASP A 12 9.34 -6.93 -16.19
N GLY A 13 9.88 -5.71 -16.32
CA GLY A 13 9.14 -4.59 -16.91
C GLY A 13 8.05 -3.97 -16.01
N GLY A 14 7.94 -4.40 -14.75
CA GLY A 14 7.13 -3.73 -13.72
C GLY A 14 5.63 -3.93 -13.82
N GLN A 15 5.17 -5.02 -14.45
CA GLN A 15 3.75 -5.26 -14.76
C GLN A 15 2.91 -5.77 -13.58
N SER A 16 3.56 -6.23 -12.50
CA SER A 16 2.84 -6.71 -11.32
C SER A 16 2.06 -5.57 -10.67
N GLN A 17 0.80 -5.81 -10.31
CA GLN A 17 -0.09 -4.84 -9.69
C GLN A 17 -0.06 -4.93 -8.16
N ARG A 18 -0.19 -3.79 -7.49
CA ARG A 18 -0.27 -3.68 -6.04
C ARG A 18 -1.24 -2.57 -5.64
N THR A 19 -1.89 -2.75 -4.51
CA THR A 19 -2.68 -1.71 -3.84
C THR A 19 -1.88 -1.11 -2.68
N PHE A 20 -1.82 0.22 -2.60
CA PHE A 20 -1.09 0.92 -1.54
C PHE A 20 -2.05 1.67 -0.61
N VAL A 21 -1.94 1.42 0.69
CA VAL A 21 -2.70 2.11 1.73
C VAL A 21 -1.81 3.13 2.43
N TYR A 22 -2.35 4.33 2.69
CA TYR A 22 -1.61 5.33 3.44
C TYR A 22 -1.52 4.94 4.92
N ILE A 23 -0.38 5.25 5.55
CA ILE A 23 -0.09 4.75 6.90
C ILE A 23 -1.12 5.20 7.94
N LYS A 24 -1.68 6.40 7.82
CA LYS A 24 -2.72 6.88 8.75
C LYS A 24 -4.00 6.06 8.64
N ASP A 25 -4.40 5.68 7.43
CA ASP A 25 -5.59 4.86 7.20
C ASP A 25 -5.40 3.45 7.79
N ALA A 26 -4.19 2.88 7.63
CA ALA A 26 -3.88 1.59 8.21
C ALA A 26 -3.86 1.62 9.75
N ILE A 27 -3.27 2.66 10.35
CA ILE A 27 -3.25 2.83 11.81
C ILE A 27 -4.66 3.01 12.36
N GLU A 28 -5.50 3.81 11.70
CA GLU A 28 -6.90 4.01 12.09
C GLU A 28 -7.68 2.68 12.08
N ALA A 29 -7.47 1.84 11.07
CA ALA A 29 -8.08 0.51 11.04
C ALA A 29 -7.66 -0.36 12.24
N VAL A 30 -6.38 -0.34 12.60
CA VAL A 30 -5.85 -1.07 13.76
C VAL A 30 -6.41 -0.52 15.07
N LEU A 31 -6.47 0.81 15.22
CA LEU A 31 -7.02 1.44 16.42
C LEU A 31 -8.48 1.02 16.65
N ARG A 32 -9.29 1.02 15.59
CA ARG A 32 -10.69 0.55 15.67
C ARG A 32 -10.81 -0.90 16.09
N MET A 33 -9.90 -1.78 15.65
CA MET A 33 -9.89 -3.18 16.09
C MET A 33 -9.60 -3.30 17.59
N ILE A 34 -8.64 -2.51 18.10
CA ILE A 34 -8.28 -2.49 19.52
C ILE A 34 -9.43 -1.97 20.38
N GLU A 35 -10.14 -0.94 19.93
CA GLU A 35 -11.22 -0.30 20.69
C GLU A 35 -12.52 -1.12 20.72
N ASN A 36 -12.66 -2.15 19.86
CA ASN A 36 -13.91 -2.91 19.70
C ASN A 36 -13.72 -4.44 19.86
N PRO A 37 -13.09 -4.93 20.95
CA PRO A 37 -12.70 -6.34 21.07
C PRO A 37 -13.90 -7.30 21.03
N SER A 38 -15.07 -6.91 21.54
CA SER A 38 -16.28 -7.75 21.50
C SER A 38 -16.79 -8.03 20.09
N ARG A 39 -16.52 -7.13 19.14
CA ARG A 39 -16.89 -7.28 17.73
C ARG A 39 -15.80 -7.94 16.91
N GLU A 40 -14.55 -7.56 17.16
CA GLU A 40 -13.47 -7.84 16.21
C GLU A 40 -12.65 -9.10 16.61
N ASN A 41 -12.76 -9.60 17.84
CA ASN A 41 -12.07 -10.82 18.28
C ASN A 41 -12.41 -12.05 17.42
N GLY A 42 -11.38 -12.80 17.03
CA GLY A 42 -11.51 -14.05 16.25
C GLY A 42 -11.58 -13.85 14.73
N HIS A 43 -11.59 -12.61 14.24
CA HIS A 43 -11.62 -12.30 12.82
C HIS A 43 -10.22 -12.09 12.23
N ILE A 44 -10.13 -12.26 10.91
CA ILE A 44 -8.96 -11.91 10.09
C ILE A 44 -9.39 -10.76 9.18
N PHE A 45 -8.57 -9.70 9.14
CA PHE A 45 -8.86 -8.49 8.39
C PHE A 45 -7.80 -8.23 7.33
N ASN A 46 -8.26 -7.90 6.12
CA ASN A 46 -7.42 -7.26 5.11
C ASN A 46 -7.49 -5.74 5.32
N VAL A 47 -6.34 -5.12 5.59
CA VAL A 47 -6.22 -3.66 5.68
C VAL A 47 -5.48 -3.16 4.44
N GLY A 48 -6.22 -2.51 3.55
CA GLY A 48 -5.71 -2.01 2.28
C GLY A 48 -6.67 -1.00 1.65
N ASN A 49 -6.25 -0.37 0.56
CA ASN A 49 -7.12 0.50 -0.24
C ASN A 49 -7.21 -0.05 -1.68
N PRO A 50 -8.32 -0.70 -2.06
CA PRO A 50 -8.47 -1.28 -3.39
C PRO A 50 -8.52 -0.24 -4.52
N ASN A 51 -8.83 1.01 -4.20
CA ASN A 51 -8.90 2.09 -5.20
C ASN A 51 -7.51 2.61 -5.61
N ASN A 52 -6.46 2.23 -4.88
CA ASN A 52 -5.09 2.66 -5.12
C ASN A 52 -4.26 1.56 -5.80
N GLU A 53 -4.85 0.90 -6.79
CA GLU A 53 -4.17 -0.14 -7.57
C GLU A 53 -3.32 0.47 -8.69
N VAL A 54 -2.05 0.11 -8.73
CA VAL A 54 -1.12 0.50 -9.79
C VAL A 54 -0.13 -0.63 -10.09
N THR A 55 0.39 -0.66 -11.31
CA THR A 55 1.59 -1.44 -11.64
C THR A 55 2.84 -0.83 -10.99
N VAL A 56 3.89 -1.63 -10.78
CA VAL A 56 5.19 -1.11 -10.28
C VAL A 56 5.76 -0.04 -11.21
N ARG A 57 5.51 -0.16 -12.53
CA ARG A 57 5.88 0.87 -13.52
C ARG A 57 5.15 2.19 -13.28
N GLN A 58 3.82 2.16 -13.18
CA GLN A 58 3.02 3.36 -12.92
C GLN A 58 3.39 4.01 -11.59
N LEU A 59 3.66 3.21 -10.55
CA LEU A 59 4.17 3.73 -9.29
C LEU A 59 5.50 4.48 -9.48
N ALA A 60 6.43 3.92 -10.27
CA ALA A 60 7.72 4.56 -10.53
C ALA A 60 7.55 5.91 -11.26
N GLU A 61 6.61 5.99 -12.20
CA GLU A 61 6.26 7.22 -12.93
C GLU A 61 5.68 8.29 -11.97
N LEU A 62 4.71 7.92 -11.13
CA LEU A 62 4.08 8.80 -10.13
C LEU A 62 5.06 9.35 -9.08
N MET A 63 6.18 8.66 -8.84
CA MET A 63 7.19 9.10 -7.87
C MET A 63 8.28 10.00 -8.48
N ILE A 64 8.34 10.10 -9.81
CA ILE A 64 9.27 10.98 -10.55
C ILE A 64 8.65 12.37 -10.79
N GLU A 65 7.32 12.45 -10.89
CA GLU A 65 6.55 13.70 -10.88
C GLU A 65 6.70 14.47 -9.55
#